data_AF-A0A9P9S099-F1
#
_entry.id   AF-A0A9P9S099-F1
#
_cell.length_a   1.000
_cell.length_b   1.000
_cell.length_c   1.000
_cell.angle_alpha   90.00
_cell.angle_beta   90.00
_cell.angle_gamma   90.00
#
_symmetry.space_group_name_H-M   'P 1'
#
loop_
_entity.id
_entity.type
_entity.pdbx_description
1 polymer ?
#
loop_
_entity_poly.entity_id
_entity_poly.type
_entity_poly.pdbx_seq_one_letter_code
_entity_poly.pdbx_strand_id
1 'polypeptide(L)'
;MLPQQQTPLDVERARVRDLMRHVPFPPKIKSERPSVSSNCAPDVVAEDCGDGGPPSMLALEEPGAHERSQLLSHDSTLTAFAQLGACRLDCQRSFISLMDHERQYILAEATRSVSLLNQEDCNPGDEVYLGPRILDLT
;
A
#
# COMPACT_ATOMS: atom_id res chain seq x y z
N MET A 1 -36.08 -21.45 -3.08
CA MET A 1 -34.63 -21.33 -3.30
C MET A 1 -34.30 -19.85 -3.16
N LEU A 2 -33.87 -19.41 -1.97
CA LEU A 2 -33.52 -18.00 -1.76
C LEU A 2 -32.14 -17.74 -2.41
N PRO A 3 -31.95 -16.63 -3.15
CA PRO A 3 -30.65 -16.30 -3.71
C PRO A 3 -29.67 -16.04 -2.57
N GLN A 4 -28.57 -16.79 -2.51
CA GLN A 4 -27.51 -16.52 -1.54
C GLN A 4 -26.89 -15.16 -1.88
N GLN A 5 -27.06 -14.20 -0.99
CA GLN A 5 -26.45 -12.88 -1.07
C GLN A 5 -24.94 -13.08 -0.85
N GLN A 6 -24.16 -12.90 -1.93
CA GLN A 6 -22.71 -12.99 -1.85
C GLN A 6 -22.18 -11.88 -0.93
N THR A 7 -21.26 -12.24 -0.04
CA THR A 7 -20.65 -11.25 0.86
C THR A 7 -19.73 -10.33 0.05
N PRO A 8 -19.49 -9.07 0.49
CA PRO A 8 -18.56 -8.16 -0.19
C PRO A 8 -17.16 -8.76 -0.37
N LEU A 9 -16.71 -9.57 0.58
CA LEU A 9 -15.43 -10.28 0.51
C LEU A 9 -15.40 -11.36 -0.58
N ASP A 10 -16.53 -12.01 -0.85
CA ASP A 10 -16.62 -13.03 -1.92
C ASP A 10 -16.56 -12.40 -3.31
N VAL A 11 -17.17 -11.22 -3.46
CA VAL A 11 -17.09 -10.41 -4.69
C VAL A 11 -15.65 -9.95 -4.92
N GLU A 12 -14.99 -9.43 -3.89
CA GLU A 12 -13.57 -9.02 -3.94
C GLU A 12 -12.67 -10.19 -4.36
N ARG A 13 -12.85 -11.36 -3.72
CA ARG A 13 -12.09 -12.58 -4.05
C ARG A 13 -12.33 -13.06 -5.48
N ALA A 14 -13.55 -12.95 -5.99
CA ALA A 14 -13.87 -13.30 -7.37
C ALA A 14 -13.17 -12.35 -8.36
N ARG A 15 -13.18 -11.04 -8.06
CA ARG A 15 -12.51 -10.00 -8.86
C ARG A 15 -11.00 -10.23 -8.93
N VAL A 16 -10.37 -10.49 -7.79
CA VAL A 16 -8.93 -10.79 -7.72
C VAL A 16 -8.60 -12.06 -8.50
N ARG A 17 -9.40 -13.12 -8.36
CA ARG A 17 -9.18 -14.37 -9.10
C ARG A 17 -9.27 -14.18 -10.62
N ASP A 18 -10.20 -13.35 -11.09
CA ASP A 18 -10.37 -13.04 -12.51
C ASP A 18 -9.18 -12.25 -13.05
N LEU A 19 -8.75 -11.21 -12.33
CA LEU A 19 -7.57 -10.41 -12.66
C LEU A 19 -6.29 -11.27 -12.78
N MET A 20 -6.09 -12.20 -11.85
CA MET A 20 -4.92 -13.09 -11.81
C MET A 20 -4.86 -14.08 -12.99
N ARG A 21 -5.92 -14.24 -13.80
CA ARG A 21 -5.85 -15.03 -15.04
C ARG A 21 -5.03 -14.35 -16.13
N HIS A 22 -4.90 -13.03 -16.06
CA HIS A 22 -4.24 -12.21 -17.09
C HIS A 22 -2.79 -11.86 -16.73
N VAL A 23 -2.34 -12.19 -15.51
CA VAL A 23 -0.98 -11.95 -15.07
C VAL A 23 -0.20 -13.27 -15.13
N PRO A 24 0.73 -13.43 -16.10
CA PRO A 24 1.57 -14.61 -16.13
C PRO A 24 2.46 -14.63 -14.88
N PHE A 25 2.23 -15.60 -13.99
CA PHE A 25 3.12 -15.84 -12.85
C PHE A 25 4.51 -16.22 -13.37
N PRO A 26 5.60 -15.57 -12.90
CA PRO A 26 6.94 -16.09 -13.16
C PRO A 26 7.05 -17.50 -12.55
N PRO A 27 7.82 -18.41 -13.19
CA PRO A 27 7.99 -19.76 -12.67
C PRO A 27 8.51 -19.72 -11.24
N LYS A 28 7.94 -20.56 -10.37
CA LYS A 28 8.34 -20.70 -8.97
C LYS A 28 9.84 -21.00 -8.90
N ILE A 29 10.66 -20.01 -8.57
CA ILE A 29 12.02 -20.24 -8.10
C ILE A 29 11.86 -21.03 -6.80
N LYS A 30 12.42 -22.24 -6.77
CA LYS A 30 12.44 -23.08 -5.56
C LYS A 30 13.31 -22.35 -4.53
N SER A 31 12.67 -21.60 -3.64
CA SER A 31 13.31 -21.09 -2.44
C SER A 31 13.60 -22.29 -1.53
N GLU A 32 14.81 -22.83 -1.59
CA GLU A 32 15.35 -23.63 -0.50
C GLU A 32 15.42 -22.73 0.73
N ARG A 33 14.57 -22.97 1.74
CA ARG A 33 14.65 -22.26 3.01
C ARG A 33 15.79 -22.90 3.82
N PRO A 34 16.84 -22.16 4.24
CA PRO A 34 17.69 -22.67 5.29
C PRO A 34 16.88 -22.73 6.59
N SER A 35 16.85 -23.90 7.21
CA SER A 35 16.23 -24.12 8.52
C SER A 35 17.03 -23.38 9.59
N VAL A 36 16.49 -22.27 10.12
CA VAL A 36 16.99 -21.67 11.35
C VAL A 36 16.00 -22.03 12.46
N SER A 37 16.41 -22.95 13.33
CA SER A 37 15.75 -23.19 14.60
C SER A 37 16.19 -22.11 15.59
N SER A 38 15.26 -21.32 16.10
CA SER A 38 15.47 -20.61 17.36
C SER A 38 14.16 -20.57 18.14
N ASN A 39 14.06 -21.44 19.13
CA ASN A 39 13.05 -21.36 20.17
C ASN A 39 13.31 -20.11 21.02
N CYS A 40 12.30 -19.27 21.22
CA CYS A 40 12.24 -18.35 22.37
C CYS A 40 10.82 -17.84 22.58
N ALA A 41 10.20 -18.28 23.67
CA ALA A 41 9.18 -17.59 24.47
C ALA A 41 9.21 -18.26 25.87
N PRO A 42 8.71 -17.64 26.97
CA PRO A 42 7.82 -16.48 27.03
C PRO A 42 8.16 -15.43 28.14
N ASP A 43 7.23 -14.49 28.35
CA ASP A 43 6.93 -13.67 29.55
C ASP A 43 7.45 -12.23 29.64
N VAL A 44 6.56 -11.26 29.35
CA VAL A 44 6.20 -10.18 30.31
C VAL A 44 4.87 -9.47 29.94
N VAL A 45 3.89 -9.68 30.83
CA VAL A 45 2.76 -8.85 31.31
C VAL A 45 2.07 -7.81 30.39
N ALA A 46 0.74 -7.96 30.33
CA ALA A 46 -0.23 -6.98 29.84
C ALA A 46 -0.52 -5.90 30.90
N GLU A 47 -0.70 -4.65 30.47
CA GLU A 47 -1.33 -3.60 31.28
C GLU A 47 -2.60 -3.11 30.56
N ASP A 48 -3.67 -3.10 31.34
CA ASP A 48 -5.07 -2.71 31.07
C ASP A 48 -5.28 -1.24 31.47
N CYS A 49 -6.10 -0.50 30.72
CA CYS A 49 -6.81 0.69 31.22
C CYS A 49 -7.98 1.03 30.27
N GLY A 50 -9.21 0.87 30.77
CA GLY A 50 -10.45 1.12 30.04
C GLY A 50 -11.05 2.53 30.17
N ASP A 51 -11.86 2.83 29.15
CA ASP A 51 -13.17 3.52 29.06
C ASP A 51 -13.44 4.94 29.64
N GLY A 52 -14.16 5.75 28.84
CA GLY A 52 -14.94 6.93 29.29
C GLY A 52 -14.82 8.21 28.45
N GLY A 53 -15.83 8.50 27.60
CA GLY A 53 -15.94 9.72 26.77
C GLY A 53 -16.48 11.00 27.49
N PRO A 54 -16.92 12.06 26.74
CA PRO A 54 -16.36 13.44 26.77
C PRO A 54 -17.35 14.50 27.38
N PRO A 55 -17.12 15.86 27.46
CA PRO A 55 -16.97 16.79 26.30
C PRO A 55 -16.18 18.12 26.55
N SER A 56 -16.26 19.01 25.55
CA SER A 56 -15.94 20.46 25.50
C SER A 56 -14.58 20.86 24.92
N MET A 57 -14.55 21.23 23.63
CA MET A 57 -14.85 22.58 23.12
C MET A 57 -13.71 23.56 23.41
N LEU A 58 -12.74 23.62 22.51
CA LEU A 58 -12.21 24.90 22.01
C LEU A 58 -11.83 24.71 20.55
N ALA A 59 -12.67 25.29 19.68
CA ALA A 59 -12.47 25.37 18.25
C ALA A 59 -11.28 26.29 17.94
N LEU A 60 -10.34 25.76 17.16
CA LEU A 60 -9.53 26.57 16.26
C LEU A 60 -9.84 26.06 14.86
N GLU A 61 -10.42 26.95 14.06
CA GLU A 61 -10.95 26.71 12.72
C GLU A 61 -9.86 26.20 11.76
N GLU A 62 -10.20 25.15 11.00
CA GLU A 62 -9.39 24.52 9.94
C GLU A 62 -9.42 25.34 8.64
N PRO A 63 -8.28 25.52 7.96
CA PRO A 63 -8.28 25.67 6.51
C PRO A 63 -7.33 24.64 5.88
N GLY A 64 -7.86 23.47 5.49
CA GLY A 64 -7.09 22.46 4.75
C GLY A 64 -7.84 21.19 4.34
N ALA A 65 -9.16 21.11 4.54
CA ALA A 65 -9.94 19.91 4.27
C ALA A 65 -10.21 19.63 2.78
N HIS A 66 -9.62 20.38 1.83
CA HIS A 66 -9.94 20.28 0.40
C HIS A 66 -8.88 19.61 -0.52
N GLU A 67 -7.71 19.20 -0.04
CA GLU A 67 -6.73 18.49 -0.89
C GLU A 67 -6.65 16.98 -0.66
N ARG A 68 -7.27 16.46 0.40
CA ARG A 68 -7.23 15.01 0.71
C ARG A 68 -8.14 14.16 -0.17
N SER A 69 -8.97 14.79 -1.01
CA SER A 69 -9.97 14.10 -1.85
C SER A 69 -9.52 13.83 -3.29
N GLN A 70 -8.30 14.25 -3.66
CA GLN A 70 -7.68 13.91 -4.96
C GLN A 70 -6.46 12.98 -4.81
N LEU A 71 -6.19 12.50 -3.60
CA LEU A 71 -5.16 11.50 -3.35
C LEU A 71 -5.64 10.19 -3.97
N LEU A 72 -5.01 9.80 -5.07
CA LEU A 72 -5.18 8.47 -5.64
C LEU A 72 -4.99 7.45 -4.51
N SER A 73 -5.93 6.50 -4.37
CA SER A 73 -5.87 5.55 -3.26
C SER A 73 -4.61 4.70 -3.35
N HIS A 74 -3.91 4.54 -2.23
CA HIS A 74 -2.74 3.66 -2.17
C HIS A 74 -3.13 2.22 -2.55
N ASP A 75 -2.43 1.67 -3.53
CA ASP A 75 -2.57 0.28 -3.99
C ASP A 75 -1.23 -0.45 -3.85
N SER A 76 -1.22 -1.50 -3.03
CA SER A 76 -0.01 -2.28 -2.74
C SER A 76 0.48 -3.09 -3.94
N THR A 77 -0.41 -3.47 -4.86
CA THR A 77 -0.06 -4.18 -6.09
C THR A 77 0.68 -3.25 -7.05
N LEU A 78 0.18 -2.04 -7.25
CA LEU A 78 0.87 -1.03 -8.06
C LEU A 78 2.20 -0.61 -7.44
N THR A 79 2.25 -0.48 -6.11
CA THR A 79 3.49 -0.21 -5.37
C THR A 79 4.51 -1.34 -5.55
N ALA A 80 4.07 -2.61 -5.51
CA ALA A 80 4.94 -3.76 -5.76
C ALA A 80 5.48 -3.80 -7.19
N PHE A 81 4.66 -3.45 -8.19
CA PHE A 81 5.13 -3.34 -9.58
C PHE A 81 6.13 -2.20 -9.76
N ALA A 82 5.89 -1.05 -9.15
CA ALA A 82 6.86 0.04 -9.13
C ALA A 82 8.19 -0.43 -8.51
N GLN A 83 8.14 -1.10 -7.35
CA GLN A 83 9.31 -1.62 -6.65
C GLN A 83 10.06 -2.66 -7.47
N LEU A 84 9.35 -3.56 -8.16
CA LEU A 84 9.96 -4.51 -9.09
C LEU A 84 10.74 -3.78 -10.20
N GLY A 85 10.19 -2.69 -10.72
CA GLY A 85 10.88 -1.83 -11.68
C GLY A 85 12.18 -1.23 -11.10
N ALA A 86 12.11 -0.69 -9.87
CA ALA A 86 13.29 -0.16 -9.18
C ALA A 86 14.38 -1.23 -9.01
N CYS A 87 14.01 -2.44 -8.61
CA CYS A 87 14.93 -3.56 -8.44
C CYS A 87 15.50 -4.08 -9.77
N ARG A 88 14.69 -4.18 -10.83
CA ARG A 88 15.13 -4.76 -12.12
C ARG A 88 15.95 -3.82 -12.98
N LEU A 89 15.70 -2.52 -12.89
CA LEU A 89 16.41 -1.49 -13.66
C LEU A 89 17.59 -0.89 -12.87
N ASP A 90 17.81 -1.36 -11.64
CA ASP A 90 18.80 -0.83 -10.70
C ASP A 90 18.72 0.69 -10.51
N CYS A 91 17.49 1.24 -10.52
CA CYS A 91 17.26 2.66 -10.26
C CYS A 91 16.90 2.89 -8.79
N GLN A 92 17.11 4.12 -8.33
CA GLN A 92 16.79 4.51 -6.96
C GLN A 92 15.28 4.43 -6.69
N ARG A 93 14.47 4.80 -7.69
CA ARG A 93 13.02 4.96 -7.57
C ARG A 93 12.34 4.69 -8.89
N SER A 94 11.12 4.19 -8.83
CA SER A 94 10.29 3.86 -9.96
C SER A 94 8.86 4.34 -9.73
N PHE A 95 8.18 4.73 -10.81
CA PHE A 95 6.84 5.28 -10.80
C PHE A 95 5.96 4.57 -11.81
N ILE A 96 4.67 4.45 -11.49
CA ILE A 96 3.62 4.11 -12.44
C ILE A 96 2.78 5.35 -12.62
N SER A 97 2.69 5.86 -13.85
CA SER A 97 1.91 7.06 -14.14
C SER A 97 1.05 6.93 -15.38
N LEU A 98 -0.13 7.56 -15.33
CA LEU A 98 -0.94 7.84 -16.51
C LEU A 98 -0.72 9.31 -16.89
N MET A 99 -0.56 9.59 -18.18
CA MET A 99 -0.36 10.95 -18.68
C MET A 99 -1.47 11.29 -19.65
N ASP A 100 -2.02 12.48 -19.50
CA ASP A 100 -2.91 13.14 -20.44
C ASP A 100 -2.24 14.44 -20.95
N HIS A 101 -2.91 15.20 -21.81
CA HIS A 101 -2.42 16.45 -22.37
C HIS A 101 -2.10 17.52 -21.32
N GLU A 102 -2.88 17.58 -20.24
CA GLU A 102 -2.74 18.64 -19.22
C GLU A 102 -2.16 18.12 -17.90
N ARG A 103 -2.19 16.81 -17.66
CA ARG A 103 -1.95 16.23 -16.33
C ARG A 103 -1.19 14.92 -16.38
N GLN A 104 -0.42 14.66 -15.33
CA GLN A 104 0.18 13.38 -15.04
C GLN A 104 -0.34 12.85 -13.70
N TYR A 105 -0.91 11.65 -13.72
CA TYR A 105 -1.43 10.92 -12.58
C TYR A 105 -0.39 9.91 -12.12
N ILE A 106 0.30 10.18 -11.01
CA ILE A 106 1.19 9.22 -10.36
C ILE A 106 0.31 8.24 -9.57
N LEU A 107 0.19 7.00 -10.04
CA LEU A 107 -0.62 5.98 -9.38
C LEU A 107 0.14 5.29 -8.25
N ALA A 108 1.44 5.08 -8.43
CA ALA A 108 2.30 4.46 -7.44
C ALA A 108 3.75 4.91 -7.60
N GLU A 109 4.45 4.86 -6.48
CA GLU A 109 5.88 5.12 -6.37
C GLU A 109 6.48 4.10 -5.41
N ALA A 110 7.66 3.59 -5.74
CA ALA A 110 8.44 2.78 -4.81
C ALA A 110 9.95 2.89 -5.05
N THR A 111 10.69 2.70 -3.98
CA THR A 111 12.14 2.44 -3.97
C THR A 111 12.41 0.95 -3.78
N ARG A 112 13.67 0.55 -3.76
CA ARG A 112 14.06 -0.86 -3.56
C ARG A 112 13.71 -1.39 -2.16
N SER A 113 13.59 -0.52 -1.16
CA SER A 113 13.39 -0.92 0.24
C SER A 113 12.03 -0.55 0.84
N VAL A 114 11.17 0.16 0.09
CA VAL A 114 9.84 0.54 0.57
C VAL A 114 9.00 -0.69 0.90
N SER A 115 8.36 -0.70 2.07
CA SER A 115 7.43 -1.77 2.44
C SER A 115 6.08 -1.60 1.73
N LEU A 116 5.49 -2.73 1.34
CA LEU A 116 4.20 -2.78 0.65
C LEU A 116 2.99 -2.61 1.57
N LEU A 117 3.18 -2.75 2.88
CA LEU A 117 2.12 -2.65 3.89
C LEU A 117 2.14 -1.27 4.57
N ASN A 118 3.33 -0.77 4.88
CA ASN A 118 3.54 0.51 5.56
C ASN A 118 4.59 1.29 4.78
N GLN A 119 4.22 2.40 4.14
CA GLN A 119 5.18 3.18 3.33
C GLN A 119 6.29 3.84 4.16
N GLU A 120 6.09 3.96 5.47
CA GLU A 120 7.06 4.53 6.42
C GLU A 120 8.18 3.55 6.76
N ASP A 121 7.94 2.25 6.58
CA ASP A 121 8.94 1.21 6.78
C ASP A 121 9.82 1.11 5.51
N CYS A 122 10.92 1.85 5.50
CA CYS A 122 11.90 1.87 4.41
C CYS A 122 13.31 2.17 4.94
N ASN A 123 14.33 1.95 4.11
CA ASN A 123 15.68 2.35 4.47
C ASN A 123 15.79 3.89 4.51
N PRO A 124 16.69 4.45 5.34
CA PRO A 124 16.91 5.89 5.36
C PRO A 124 17.31 6.41 3.98
N GLY A 125 16.60 7.43 3.49
CA GLY A 125 16.80 8.02 2.15
C GLY A 125 16.05 7.33 1.01
N ASP A 126 15.37 6.22 1.28
CA ASP A 126 14.52 5.48 0.34
C ASP A 126 13.01 5.73 0.56
N GLU A 127 12.68 6.76 1.35
CA GLU A 127 11.32 7.19 1.68
C GLU A 127 10.52 7.54 0.41
N VAL A 128 9.20 7.39 0.47
CA VAL A 128 8.30 7.84 -0.60
C VAL A 128 8.37 9.36 -0.72
N TYR A 129 8.59 9.86 -1.93
CA TYR A 129 8.79 11.28 -2.22
C TYR A 129 7.50 11.97 -2.66
N LEU A 130 6.86 11.49 -3.73
CA LEU A 130 5.59 12.01 -4.22
C LEU A 130 4.43 11.18 -3.69
N GLY A 131 4.53 9.86 -3.76
CA GLY A 131 3.40 8.97 -3.59
C GLY A 131 2.31 9.23 -4.62
N PRO A 132 1.12 8.65 -4.43
CA PRO A 132 0.01 8.80 -5.36
C PRO A 132 -0.49 10.25 -5.40
N ARG A 133 -0.38 10.92 -6.55
CA ARG A 133 -0.79 12.33 -6.72
C ARG A 133 -0.98 12.71 -8.17
N ILE A 134 -1.59 13.86 -8.40
CA ILE A 134 -1.77 14.47 -9.72
C ILE A 134 -0.78 15.62 -9.85
N LEU A 135 -0.12 15.72 -11.00
CA LEU A 135 0.80 16.78 -11.37
C LEU A 135 0.22 17.50 -12.59
N ASP A 136 0.16 18.83 -12.54
CA ASP A 136 -0.21 19.65 -13.70
C ASP A 136 1.02 19.86 -14.60
N LEU A 137 0.88 19.67 -15.91
CA LEU A 137 1.95 19.74 -16.91
C LEU A 137 2.07 21.11 -17.61
N THR A 138 1.55 22.16 -16.99
CA THR A 138 1.48 23.54 -17.52
C THR A 138 2.81 24.12 -17.97
#